data_AF-A0A975NIF7-F1
#
_entry.id   AF-A0A975NIF7-F1
#
_cell.length_a   1.000
_cell.length_b   1.000
_cell.length_c   1.000
_cell.angle_alpha   90.00
_cell.angle_beta   90.00
_cell.angle_gamma   90.00
#
_symmetry.space_group_name_H-M   'P 1'
#
loop_
_entity.id
_entity.type
_entity.pdbx_description
1 polymer ?
#
loop_
_entity_poly.entity_id
_entity_poly.type
_entity_poly.pdbx_seq_one_letter_code
_entity_poly.pdbx_strand_id
1 'polypeptide(L)'
;MQETRIDTPWEQGLLLSVSSAEKLGLLHPETREDTVAILVSHDCDVLESAANEPFCEILIGRKIEAINGLYANGKSPRRLHLNFSAGPTALLAEFFATEKRSIKKELLLAESPLPEIRLTQDEHFTLQSWLAARYHRAIFPDEFDRRLKERPAEVHKKIASTIKATGTDLIAVLFDIDSGKDEKHGEADDPYALTIILVYNVSEDPGRAQASANKAASTIKSLFRQYYYSDKKWKNIELRVCLPVSADSISLHQLRSTRPWNFDYLDIVESG
;
A
#
# COMPACT_ATOMS: atom_id res chain seq x y z
N MET A 1 -27.03 -21.65 24.36
CA MET A 1 -26.63 -22.51 23.23
C MET A 1 -25.12 -22.39 23.13
N GLN A 2 -24.40 -23.50 23.14
CA GLN A 2 -22.99 -23.48 22.77
C GLN A 2 -22.95 -23.33 21.25
N GLU A 3 -22.59 -22.16 20.77
CA GLU A 3 -22.27 -21.96 19.36
C GLU A 3 -21.01 -22.76 19.06
N THR A 4 -21.19 -23.84 18.32
CA THR A 4 -20.07 -24.70 17.90
C THR A 4 -19.27 -23.94 16.86
N ARG A 5 -18.00 -23.70 17.15
CA ARG A 5 -17.02 -23.13 16.21
C ARG A 5 -16.99 -23.97 14.93
N ILE A 6 -16.96 -23.30 13.78
CA ILE A 6 -17.00 -23.96 12.47
C ILE A 6 -15.62 -24.57 12.19
N ASP A 7 -15.59 -25.82 11.72
CA ASP A 7 -14.39 -26.46 11.18
C ASP A 7 -14.33 -26.22 9.67
N THR A 8 -13.26 -25.61 9.18
CA THR A 8 -13.16 -25.16 7.79
C THR A 8 -11.70 -25.01 7.34
N PRO A 9 -11.37 -25.31 6.06
CA PRO A 9 -10.03 -25.10 5.52
C PRO A 9 -9.76 -23.64 5.14
N TRP A 10 -10.74 -22.74 5.31
CA TRP A 10 -10.62 -21.34 4.91
C TRP A 10 -9.81 -20.52 5.93
N GLU A 11 -8.81 -19.81 5.41
CA GLU A 11 -7.96 -18.86 6.13
C GLU A 11 -7.86 -17.57 5.30
N GLN A 12 -7.68 -16.44 5.96
CA GLN A 12 -7.48 -15.15 5.32
C GLN A 12 -6.30 -15.24 4.35
N GLY A 13 -6.50 -14.75 3.13
CA GLY A 13 -5.49 -14.77 2.08
C GLY A 13 -5.59 -15.95 1.12
N LEU A 14 -6.45 -16.94 1.40
CA LEU A 14 -6.73 -18.03 0.45
C LEU A 14 -7.63 -17.57 -0.69
N LEU A 15 -7.46 -18.21 -1.85
CA LEU A 15 -8.16 -17.86 -3.08
C LEU A 15 -9.34 -18.79 -3.37
N LEU A 16 -10.39 -18.25 -3.97
CA LEU A 16 -11.41 -19.04 -4.66
C LEU A 16 -10.88 -19.51 -6.02
N SER A 17 -11.31 -20.70 -6.45
CA SER A 17 -11.16 -21.11 -7.84
C SER A 17 -12.00 -20.22 -8.76
N VAL A 18 -11.62 -20.12 -10.04
CA VAL A 18 -12.40 -19.33 -11.03
C VAL A 18 -13.84 -19.84 -11.14
N SER A 19 -14.06 -21.15 -11.08
CA SER A 19 -15.39 -21.74 -11.14
C SER A 19 -16.21 -21.43 -9.87
N SER A 20 -15.59 -21.45 -8.69
CA SER A 20 -16.23 -21.02 -7.44
C SER A 20 -16.56 -19.53 -7.47
N ALA A 21 -15.64 -18.69 -7.95
CA ALA A 21 -15.88 -17.26 -8.13
C ALA A 21 -17.03 -16.99 -9.11
N GLU A 22 -17.15 -17.76 -10.19
CA GLU A 22 -18.27 -17.66 -11.14
C GLU A 22 -19.61 -17.98 -10.48
N LYS A 23 -19.72 -19.11 -9.78
CA LYS A 23 -20.95 -19.50 -9.06
C LYS A 23 -21.41 -18.43 -8.06
N LEU A 24 -20.45 -17.78 -7.41
CA LEU A 24 -20.71 -16.76 -6.39
C LEU A 24 -20.89 -15.35 -6.97
N GLY A 25 -20.76 -15.17 -8.29
CA GLY A 25 -20.86 -13.86 -8.95
C GLY A 25 -19.71 -12.91 -8.61
N LEU A 26 -18.52 -13.45 -8.34
CA LEU A 26 -17.31 -12.74 -7.89
C LEU A 26 -16.25 -12.62 -9.00
N LEU A 27 -16.65 -12.72 -10.26
CA LEU A 27 -15.73 -12.55 -11.39
C LEU A 27 -15.39 -11.08 -11.62
N HIS A 28 -14.15 -10.82 -12.01
CA HIS A 28 -13.71 -9.49 -12.41
C HIS A 28 -14.54 -9.02 -13.62
N PRO A 29 -15.11 -7.81 -13.61
CA PRO A 29 -16.07 -7.38 -14.63
C PRO A 29 -15.47 -7.29 -16.04
N GLU A 30 -14.19 -6.92 -16.14
CA GLU A 30 -13.51 -6.70 -17.42
C GLU A 30 -12.70 -7.90 -17.90
N THR A 31 -12.21 -8.74 -16.98
CA THR A 31 -11.20 -9.77 -17.25
C THR A 31 -11.56 -11.04 -16.49
N ARG A 32 -12.70 -11.64 -16.86
CA ARG A 32 -13.31 -12.77 -16.15
C ARG A 32 -12.36 -13.97 -15.99
N GLU A 33 -11.64 -14.32 -17.06
CA GLU A 33 -10.71 -15.47 -17.10
C GLU A 33 -9.49 -15.28 -16.18
N ASP A 34 -9.11 -14.04 -15.91
CA ASP A 34 -8.00 -13.65 -15.06
C ASP A 34 -8.44 -13.27 -13.65
N THR A 35 -9.67 -13.60 -13.26
CA THR A 35 -10.18 -13.28 -11.92
C THR A 35 -9.29 -13.89 -10.84
N VAL A 36 -8.96 -13.07 -9.85
CA VAL A 36 -8.36 -13.50 -8.58
C VAL A 36 -9.28 -13.03 -7.46
N ALA A 37 -9.92 -13.96 -6.76
CA ALA A 37 -10.84 -13.65 -5.66
C ALA A 37 -10.26 -14.18 -4.34
N ILE A 38 -9.88 -13.27 -3.45
CA ILE A 38 -9.17 -13.57 -2.20
C ILE A 38 -10.06 -13.33 -0.98
N LEU A 39 -10.06 -14.27 -0.03
CA LEU A 39 -10.72 -14.10 1.26
C LEU A 39 -9.96 -13.08 2.11
N VAL A 40 -10.65 -12.03 2.55
CA VAL A 40 -10.05 -10.97 3.38
C VAL A 40 -10.67 -10.83 4.77
N SER A 41 -11.74 -11.56 5.08
CA SER A 41 -12.18 -11.74 6.48
C SER A 41 -11.08 -12.42 7.30
N HIS A 42 -10.96 -12.03 8.56
CA HIS A 42 -9.97 -12.61 9.48
C HIS A 42 -10.36 -14.04 9.88
N ASP A 43 -9.38 -14.89 10.20
CA ASP A 43 -9.62 -16.31 10.49
C ASP A 43 -10.63 -16.53 11.63
N CYS A 44 -10.53 -15.72 12.69
CA CYS A 44 -11.50 -15.75 13.79
C CYS A 44 -12.93 -15.48 13.32
N ASP A 45 -13.12 -14.54 12.39
CA ASP A 45 -14.43 -14.18 11.85
C ASP A 45 -14.98 -15.34 11.00
N VAL A 46 -14.12 -16.03 10.25
CA VAL A 46 -14.48 -17.19 9.43
C VAL A 46 -14.87 -18.39 10.30
N LEU A 47 -14.13 -18.64 11.38
CA LEU A 47 -14.36 -19.74 12.32
C LEU A 47 -15.55 -19.51 13.26
N GLU A 48 -15.94 -18.26 13.47
CA GLU A 48 -17.10 -17.89 14.28
C GLU A 48 -18.41 -18.40 13.63
N SER A 49 -19.42 -18.64 14.46
CA SER A 49 -20.74 -19.06 14.01
C SER A 49 -21.37 -18.04 13.03
N ALA A 50 -22.18 -18.54 12.10
CA ALA A 50 -22.92 -17.68 11.17
C ALA A 50 -23.99 -16.82 11.86
N ALA A 51 -24.36 -17.12 13.11
CA ALA A 51 -25.29 -16.32 13.90
C ALA A 51 -24.65 -14.99 14.36
N ASN A 52 -23.40 -15.04 14.80
CA ASN A 52 -22.64 -13.86 15.22
C ASN A 52 -21.97 -13.15 14.04
N GLU A 53 -21.40 -13.92 13.11
CA GLU A 53 -20.67 -13.41 11.95
C GLU A 53 -21.23 -14.02 10.65
N PRO A 54 -22.34 -13.49 10.11
CA PRO A 54 -23.06 -14.10 8.98
C PRO A 54 -22.38 -13.89 7.62
N PHE A 55 -21.41 -12.99 7.53
CA PHE A 55 -20.81 -12.58 6.26
C PHE A 55 -19.30 -12.81 6.25
N CYS A 56 -18.77 -13.00 5.05
CA CYS A 56 -17.34 -12.96 4.78
C CYS A 56 -17.05 -11.93 3.69
N GLU A 57 -15.87 -11.33 3.75
CA GLU A 57 -15.42 -10.35 2.79
C GLU A 57 -14.46 -11.01 1.79
N ILE A 58 -14.77 -10.85 0.51
CA ILE A 58 -13.91 -11.25 -0.61
C ILE A 58 -13.44 -9.98 -1.33
N LEU A 59 -12.17 -9.95 -1.68
CA LEU A 59 -11.61 -8.91 -2.54
C LEU A 59 -11.41 -9.46 -3.94
N ILE A 60 -11.97 -8.79 -4.94
CA ILE A 60 -11.87 -9.20 -6.33
C ILE A 60 -10.74 -8.41 -6.99
N GLY A 61 -9.89 -9.13 -7.72
CA GLY A 61 -8.78 -8.59 -8.48
C GLY A 61 -8.58 -9.36 -9.78
N ARG A 62 -7.44 -9.13 -10.42
CA ARG A 62 -7.06 -9.84 -11.64
C ARG A 62 -5.57 -10.17 -11.69
N LYS A 63 -5.22 -11.19 -12.46
CA LYS A 63 -3.82 -11.55 -12.73
C LYS A 63 -3.10 -10.41 -13.46
N ILE A 64 -1.82 -10.25 -13.17
CA ILE A 64 -0.94 -9.28 -13.84
C ILE A 64 0.39 -9.96 -14.19
N GLU A 65 1.10 -9.41 -15.18
CA GLU A 65 2.39 -9.95 -15.60
C GLU A 65 3.57 -9.41 -14.78
N ALA A 66 3.44 -8.21 -14.19
CA ALA A 66 4.52 -7.56 -13.48
C ALA A 66 4.03 -6.60 -12.37
N ILE A 67 4.80 -6.55 -11.27
CA ILE A 67 4.58 -5.60 -10.17
C ILE A 67 5.04 -4.20 -10.57
N ASN A 68 4.19 -3.20 -10.33
CA ASN A 68 4.58 -1.79 -10.35
C ASN A 68 4.97 -1.38 -8.93
N GLY A 69 6.21 -0.89 -8.74
CA GLY A 69 6.74 -0.53 -7.41
C GLY A 69 5.94 0.54 -6.65
N LEU A 70 5.09 1.31 -7.33
CA LEU A 70 4.16 2.27 -6.71
C LEU A 70 2.95 1.62 -6.06
N TYR A 71 2.59 0.42 -6.50
CA TYR A 71 1.45 -0.35 -6.00
C TYR A 71 1.90 -1.56 -5.15
N ALA A 72 3.21 -1.79 -5.02
CA ALA A 72 3.79 -2.78 -4.11
C ALA A 72 3.78 -2.28 -2.65
N ASN A 73 3.85 -3.21 -1.70
CA ASN A 73 4.00 -2.94 -0.26
C ASN A 73 2.94 -1.98 0.31
N GLY A 74 1.74 -1.93 -0.29
CA GLY A 74 0.64 -1.09 0.18
C GLY A 74 0.82 0.43 0.03
N LYS A 75 1.78 0.90 -0.78
CA LYS A 75 2.08 2.34 -0.97
C LYS A 75 0.95 3.16 -1.61
N SER A 76 0.03 2.52 -2.32
CA SER A 76 -1.22 3.13 -2.77
C SER A 76 -2.38 2.55 -1.97
N PRO A 77 -3.22 3.37 -1.32
CA PRO A 77 -4.38 2.90 -0.54
C PRO A 77 -5.61 2.61 -1.42
N ARG A 78 -5.49 2.69 -2.74
CA ARG A 78 -6.56 2.30 -3.69
C ARG A 78 -6.22 1.07 -4.49
N ARG A 79 -4.94 0.86 -4.80
CA ARG A 79 -4.48 -0.25 -5.65
C ARG A 79 -3.31 -0.97 -4.99
N LEU A 80 -3.38 -2.30 -4.96
CA LEU A 80 -2.32 -3.15 -4.45
C LEU A 80 -1.91 -4.13 -5.54
N HIS A 81 -0.61 -4.23 -5.79
CA HIS A 81 -0.03 -5.34 -6.52
C HIS A 81 0.57 -6.29 -5.49
N LEU A 82 0.12 -7.54 -5.51
CA LEU A 82 0.47 -8.56 -4.52
C LEU A 82 1.05 -9.78 -5.22
N ASN A 83 2.06 -10.38 -4.59
CA ASN A 83 2.66 -11.63 -5.00
C ASN A 83 2.16 -12.76 -4.09
N PHE A 84 2.00 -13.95 -4.65
CA PHE A 84 1.72 -15.19 -3.93
C PHE A 84 2.91 -16.12 -4.17
N SER A 85 3.88 -16.10 -3.26
CA SER A 85 5.16 -16.78 -3.46
C SER A 85 5.44 -17.93 -2.49
N ALA A 86 4.56 -18.20 -1.52
CA ALA A 86 4.75 -19.30 -0.57
C ALA A 86 4.27 -20.66 -1.10
N GLY A 87 3.37 -20.67 -2.08
CA GLY A 87 2.80 -21.89 -2.66
C GLY A 87 3.66 -22.45 -3.80
N PRO A 88 3.42 -23.71 -4.22
CA PRO A 88 4.07 -24.30 -5.40
C PRO A 88 3.70 -23.58 -6.72
N THR A 89 2.61 -22.79 -6.74
CA THR A 89 2.21 -21.99 -7.89
C THR A 89 2.37 -20.51 -7.58
N ALA A 90 3.29 -19.85 -8.28
CA ALA A 90 3.47 -18.41 -8.18
C ALA A 90 2.35 -17.65 -8.93
N LEU A 91 1.90 -16.55 -8.35
CA LEU A 91 0.88 -15.69 -8.94
C LEU A 91 1.17 -14.22 -8.61
N LEU A 92 1.02 -13.34 -9.60
CA LEU A 92 0.95 -11.89 -9.38
C LEU A 92 -0.47 -11.43 -9.66
N ALA A 93 -1.03 -10.62 -8.74
CA ALA A 93 -2.37 -10.08 -8.88
C ALA A 93 -2.41 -8.59 -8.55
N GLU A 94 -3.33 -7.88 -9.18
CA GLU A 94 -3.73 -6.54 -8.76
C GLU A 94 -5.11 -6.56 -8.11
N PHE A 95 -5.26 -5.73 -7.09
CA PHE A 95 -6.50 -5.55 -6.35
C PHE A 95 -6.82 -4.07 -6.21
N PHE A 96 -8.11 -3.76 -6.21
CA PHE A 96 -8.62 -2.42 -5.97
C PHE A 96 -9.44 -2.39 -4.69
N ALA A 97 -9.20 -1.40 -3.84
CA ALA A 97 -9.81 -1.31 -2.53
C ALA A 97 -11.34 -1.08 -2.58
N THR A 98 -11.90 -0.79 -3.76
CA THR A 98 -13.34 -0.65 -4.03
C THR A 98 -14.00 -1.97 -4.45
N GLU A 99 -13.22 -2.99 -4.80
CA GLU A 99 -13.71 -4.28 -5.30
C GLU A 99 -13.92 -5.31 -4.18
N LYS A 100 -14.05 -4.83 -2.93
CA LYS A 100 -14.46 -5.67 -1.80
C LYS A 100 -15.95 -6.00 -1.93
N ARG A 101 -16.30 -7.25 -1.67
CA ARG A 101 -17.67 -7.77 -1.70
C ARG A 101 -17.93 -8.55 -0.42
N SER A 102 -19.11 -8.31 0.16
CA SER A 102 -19.62 -9.10 1.28
C SER A 102 -20.46 -10.24 0.71
N ILE A 103 -20.15 -11.48 1.08
CA ILE A 103 -20.93 -12.67 0.73
C ILE A 103 -21.44 -13.34 2.00
N LYS A 104 -22.55 -14.08 1.90
CA LYS A 104 -23.00 -14.92 3.02
C LYS A 104 -21.95 -15.99 3.29
N LYS A 105 -21.60 -16.18 4.57
CA LYS A 105 -20.61 -17.17 5.01
C LYS A 105 -20.94 -18.59 4.51
N GLU A 106 -22.21 -18.97 4.55
CA GLU A 106 -22.69 -20.28 4.07
C GLU A 106 -22.32 -20.56 2.60
N LEU A 107 -22.31 -19.51 1.75
CA LEU A 107 -21.95 -19.64 0.34
C LEU A 107 -20.44 -19.87 0.17
N LEU A 108 -19.61 -19.25 1.01
CA LEU A 108 -18.16 -19.49 1.04
C LEU A 108 -17.85 -20.92 1.49
N LEU A 109 -18.50 -21.37 2.58
CA LEU A 109 -18.28 -22.69 3.16
C LEU A 109 -18.75 -23.84 2.27
N ALA A 110 -19.59 -23.56 1.27
CA ALA A 110 -19.97 -24.52 0.23
C ALA A 110 -18.90 -24.71 -0.85
N GLU A 111 -17.86 -23.87 -0.88
CA GLU A 111 -16.76 -23.92 -1.83
C GLU A 111 -15.43 -24.23 -1.12
N SER A 112 -14.42 -24.62 -1.91
CA SER A 112 -13.08 -24.95 -1.41
C SER A 112 -12.05 -23.89 -1.79
N PRO A 113 -11.07 -23.58 -0.92
CA PRO A 113 -9.96 -22.72 -1.28
C PRO A 113 -9.00 -23.40 -2.26
N LEU A 114 -8.15 -22.61 -2.92
CA LEU A 114 -6.97 -23.06 -3.66
C LEU A 114 -5.75 -23.11 -2.73
N PRO A 115 -5.37 -24.28 -2.18
CA PRO A 115 -4.26 -24.36 -1.23
C PRO A 115 -2.87 -24.23 -1.85
N GLU A 116 -2.75 -24.31 -3.17
CA GLU A 116 -1.48 -24.31 -3.93
C GLU A 116 -0.96 -22.91 -4.26
N ILE A 117 -1.79 -21.88 -4.09
CA ILE A 117 -1.43 -20.47 -4.25
C ILE A 117 -1.49 -19.83 -2.86
N ARG A 118 -0.35 -19.44 -2.32
CA ARG A 118 -0.26 -18.93 -0.94
C ARG A 118 0.59 -17.68 -0.83
N LEU A 119 0.18 -16.81 0.08
CA LEU A 119 0.96 -15.68 0.55
C LEU A 119 2.01 -16.16 1.55
N THR A 120 3.20 -15.54 1.50
CA THR A 120 4.15 -15.55 2.61
C THR A 120 3.63 -14.72 3.77
N GLN A 121 4.29 -14.78 4.92
CA GLN A 121 3.94 -13.97 6.08
C GLN A 121 4.01 -12.45 5.78
N ASP A 122 5.02 -12.00 5.05
CA ASP A 122 5.20 -10.59 4.69
C ASP A 122 4.14 -10.12 3.67
N GLU A 123 3.79 -10.96 2.70
CA GLU A 123 2.72 -10.68 1.73
C GLU A 123 1.35 -10.62 2.42
N HIS A 124 1.09 -11.51 3.38
CA HIS A 124 -0.13 -11.50 4.19
C HIS A 124 -0.23 -10.25 5.06
N PHE A 125 0.85 -9.88 5.75
CA PHE A 125 0.92 -8.63 6.51
C PHE A 125 0.72 -7.39 5.62
N THR A 126 1.25 -7.42 4.40
CA THR A 126 1.04 -6.35 3.40
C THR A 126 -0.44 -6.23 3.03
N LEU A 127 -1.13 -7.35 2.77
CA LEU A 127 -2.57 -7.36 2.49
C LEU A 127 -3.36 -6.75 3.66
N GLN A 128 -3.12 -7.20 4.89
CA GLN A 128 -3.79 -6.69 6.09
C GLN A 128 -3.55 -5.19 6.29
N SER A 129 -2.29 -4.76 6.20
CA SER A 129 -1.91 -3.35 6.34
C SER A 129 -2.56 -2.48 5.28
N TRP A 130 -2.62 -2.96 4.03
CA TRP A 130 -3.27 -2.25 2.94
C TRP A 130 -4.79 -2.15 3.10
N LEU A 131 -5.45 -3.22 3.56
CA LEU A 131 -6.89 -3.19 3.90
C LEU A 131 -7.19 -2.14 4.99
N ALA A 132 -6.31 -2.03 5.99
CA ALA A 132 -6.43 -1.05 7.06
C ALA A 132 -6.06 0.39 6.61
N ALA A 133 -5.23 0.54 5.58
CA ALA A 133 -4.68 1.84 5.14
C ALA A 133 -5.75 2.88 4.80
N ARG A 134 -6.95 2.46 4.40
CA ARG A 134 -8.08 3.38 4.14
C ARG A 134 -8.49 4.19 5.37
N TYR A 135 -8.36 3.62 6.56
CA TYR A 135 -8.71 4.26 7.83
C TYR A 135 -7.58 5.13 8.38
N HIS A 136 -6.38 5.00 7.83
CA HIS A 136 -5.18 5.74 8.22
C HIS A 136 -4.65 6.64 7.09
N ARG A 137 -5.52 7.04 6.16
CA ARG A 137 -5.12 7.91 5.06
C ARG A 137 -4.62 9.24 5.59
N ALA A 138 -3.39 9.57 5.21
CA ALA A 138 -2.80 10.86 5.52
C ALA A 138 -3.54 11.97 4.78
N ILE A 139 -3.78 13.06 5.49
CA ILE A 139 -4.18 14.35 4.92
C ILE A 139 -3.02 15.29 5.20
N PHE A 140 -2.51 15.95 4.16
CA PHE A 140 -1.48 16.97 4.26
C PHE A 140 -2.10 18.37 4.08
N PRO A 141 -1.49 19.44 4.62
CA PRO A 141 -1.98 20.80 4.40
C PRO A 141 -2.12 21.13 2.91
N ASP A 142 -3.27 21.67 2.49
CA ASP A 142 -3.57 21.95 1.07
C ASP A 142 -2.49 22.79 0.39
N GLU A 143 -1.94 23.77 1.09
CA GLU A 143 -0.91 24.66 0.57
C GLU A 143 0.46 23.97 0.43
N PHE A 144 0.81 23.05 1.33
CA PHE A 144 1.98 22.18 1.16
C PHE A 144 1.83 21.33 -0.10
N ASP A 145 0.65 20.70 -0.24
CA ASP A 145 0.33 19.85 -1.38
C ASP A 145 0.36 20.63 -2.70
N ARG A 146 -0.16 21.86 -2.70
CA ARG A 146 -0.10 22.79 -3.83
C ARG A 146 1.35 23.10 -4.21
N ARG A 147 2.20 23.49 -3.25
CA ARG A 147 3.63 23.81 -3.46
C ARG A 147 4.42 22.61 -4.00
N LEU A 148 4.10 21.39 -3.57
CA LEU A 148 4.73 20.15 -4.05
C LEU A 148 4.29 19.77 -5.48
N LYS A 149 3.08 20.19 -5.87
CA LYS A 149 2.47 19.94 -7.18
C LYS A 149 2.67 21.06 -8.20
N GLU A 150 3.10 22.23 -7.76
CA GLU A 150 3.21 23.44 -8.58
C GLU A 150 4.17 23.28 -9.77
N ARG A 151 3.76 23.83 -10.92
CA ARG A 151 4.58 23.89 -12.14
C ARG A 151 5.57 25.05 -12.05
N PRO A 152 6.77 24.93 -12.66
CA PRO A 152 7.23 23.82 -13.51
C PRO A 152 7.90 22.67 -12.72
N ALA A 153 8.02 22.77 -11.40
CA ALA A 153 8.81 21.86 -10.60
C ALA A 153 8.18 20.46 -10.52
N GLU A 154 6.86 20.37 -10.33
CA GLU A 154 6.09 19.12 -10.17
C GLU A 154 6.84 18.07 -9.33
N VAL A 155 7.39 18.49 -8.18
CA VAL A 155 8.32 17.68 -7.38
C VAL A 155 7.70 16.35 -6.97
N HIS A 156 6.40 16.33 -6.64
CA HIS A 156 5.65 15.09 -6.37
C HIS A 156 5.84 14.00 -7.46
N LYS A 157 5.74 14.35 -8.75
CA LYS A 157 5.93 13.39 -9.86
C LYS A 157 7.35 12.86 -9.92
N LYS A 158 8.33 13.73 -9.66
CA LYS A 158 9.75 13.36 -9.67
C LYS A 158 10.11 12.45 -8.48
N ILE A 159 9.54 12.70 -7.30
CA ILE A 159 9.62 11.78 -6.16
C ILE A 159 8.97 10.44 -6.54
N ALA A 160 7.73 10.44 -7.05
CA ALA A 160 7.05 9.20 -7.45
C ALA A 160 7.83 8.38 -8.48
N SER A 161 8.42 9.03 -9.50
CA SER A 161 9.30 8.33 -10.45
C SER A 161 10.53 7.72 -9.78
N THR A 162 11.11 8.42 -8.79
CA THR A 162 12.26 7.93 -8.03
C THR A 162 11.87 6.70 -7.21
N ILE A 163 10.73 6.74 -6.52
CA ILE A 163 10.21 5.62 -5.72
C ILE A 163 9.76 4.45 -6.60
N LYS A 164 9.17 4.70 -7.77
CA LYS A 164 8.80 3.65 -8.73
C LYS A 164 10.03 2.82 -9.13
N ALA A 165 11.17 3.49 -9.34
CA ALA A 165 12.41 2.86 -9.76
C ALA A 165 13.05 1.95 -8.68
N THR A 166 12.62 2.06 -7.40
CA THR A 166 13.10 1.17 -6.34
C THR A 166 12.34 -0.17 -6.30
N GLY A 167 11.27 -0.34 -7.08
CA GLY A 167 10.48 -1.58 -7.06
C GLY A 167 9.97 -1.93 -5.66
N THR A 168 10.30 -3.14 -5.21
CA THR A 168 9.94 -3.70 -3.89
C THR A 168 10.92 -3.37 -2.77
N ASP A 169 12.05 -2.70 -3.07
CA ASP A 169 13.09 -2.37 -2.08
C ASP A 169 12.62 -1.40 -1.01
N LEU A 170 11.69 -0.50 -1.34
CA LEU A 170 11.06 0.40 -0.39
C LEU A 170 9.72 -0.17 0.07
N ILE A 171 9.47 -0.14 1.37
CA ILE A 171 8.21 -0.52 1.99
C ILE A 171 7.32 0.71 2.15
N ALA A 172 7.86 1.82 2.67
CA ALA A 172 7.09 3.02 2.93
C ALA A 172 7.88 4.31 2.65
N VAL A 173 7.14 5.37 2.33
CA VAL A 173 7.63 6.76 2.28
C VAL A 173 6.83 7.53 3.31
N LEU A 174 7.50 8.04 4.34
CA LEU A 174 6.85 8.71 5.46
C LEU A 174 7.25 10.18 5.50
N PHE A 175 6.27 11.07 5.60
CA PHE A 175 6.45 12.51 5.71
C PHE A 175 6.13 12.97 7.12
N ASP A 176 7.01 13.82 7.65
CA ASP A 176 6.74 14.66 8.81
C ASP A 176 6.85 16.13 8.37
N ILE A 177 5.77 16.88 8.57
CA ILE A 177 5.64 18.29 8.18
C ILE A 177 5.49 19.08 9.48
N ASP A 178 6.40 20.04 9.70
CA ASP A 178 6.46 20.92 10.87
C ASP A 178 6.38 20.16 12.20
N SER A 179 6.99 18.97 12.26
CA SER A 179 6.95 18.10 13.43
C SER A 179 5.53 17.73 13.85
N GLY A 180 4.66 17.48 12.87
CA GLY A 180 3.27 17.05 13.04
C GLY A 180 2.30 18.16 13.45
N LYS A 181 2.70 19.43 13.40
CA LYS A 181 1.86 20.56 13.84
C LYS A 181 0.90 21.10 12.79
N ASP A 182 1.09 20.73 11.53
CA ASP A 182 0.30 21.22 10.39
C ASP A 182 0.12 22.75 10.42
N GLU A 183 1.25 23.46 10.59
CA GLU A 183 1.24 24.91 10.65
C GLU A 183 0.77 25.50 9.31
N LYS A 184 0.10 26.66 9.37
CA LYS A 184 -0.37 27.35 8.17
C LYS A 184 0.73 28.28 7.69
N HIS A 185 1.34 27.94 6.57
CA HIS A 185 2.31 28.80 5.90
C HIS A 185 1.67 29.53 4.72
N GLY A 186 1.81 30.86 4.67
CA GLY A 186 1.12 31.71 3.69
C GLY A 186 1.97 32.11 2.49
N GLU A 187 3.28 32.31 2.68
CA GLU A 187 4.18 32.89 1.67
C GLU A 187 5.29 31.91 1.29
N ALA A 188 5.93 32.17 0.13
CA ALA A 188 7.02 31.33 -0.35
C ALA A 188 8.28 31.41 0.52
N ASP A 189 8.57 32.57 1.13
CA ASP A 189 9.71 32.73 2.04
C ASP A 189 9.43 32.20 3.47
N ASP A 190 8.25 31.61 3.67
CA ASP A 190 7.83 30.89 4.86
C ASP A 190 7.68 29.38 4.52
N PRO A 191 8.79 28.63 4.48
CA PRO A 191 8.79 27.25 3.99
C PRO A 191 8.30 26.26 5.05
N TYR A 192 7.50 25.29 4.62
CA TYR A 192 7.21 24.09 5.42
C TYR A 192 8.51 23.34 5.73
N ALA A 193 8.71 22.91 6.98
CA ALA A 193 9.81 22.04 7.35
C ALA A 193 9.42 20.58 7.08
N LEU A 194 10.11 19.93 6.13
CA LEU A 194 9.83 18.56 5.73
C LEU A 194 10.95 17.60 6.16
N THR A 195 10.55 16.51 6.80
CA THR A 195 11.37 15.31 7.00
C THR A 195 10.77 14.15 6.21
N ILE A 196 11.60 13.45 5.45
CA ILE A 196 11.23 12.26 4.69
C ILE A 196 11.99 11.05 5.24
N ILE A 197 11.26 9.99 5.59
CA ILE A 197 11.83 8.69 5.94
C ILE A 197 11.50 7.70 4.83
N LEU A 198 12.52 7.08 4.24
CA LEU A 198 12.39 6.00 3.28
C LEU A 198 12.63 4.68 3.99
N VAL A 199 11.58 3.91 4.23
CA VAL A 199 11.69 2.61 4.91
C VAL A 199 12.01 1.54 3.89
N TYR A 200 13.15 0.88 4.01
CA TYR A 200 13.59 -0.16 3.07
C TYR A 200 13.43 -1.58 3.63
N ASN A 201 13.20 -2.52 2.73
CA ASN A 201 12.98 -3.93 3.01
C ASN A 201 14.29 -4.65 3.40
N VAL A 202 14.21 -5.63 4.29
CA VAL A 202 15.30 -6.48 4.76
C VAL A 202 15.08 -7.98 4.52
N SER A 203 13.93 -8.39 3.98
CA SER A 203 13.58 -9.81 3.87
C SER A 203 14.35 -10.56 2.78
N GLU A 204 14.66 -9.92 1.63
CA GLU A 204 15.30 -10.58 0.48
C GLU A 204 16.80 -10.23 0.35
N ASP A 205 17.10 -8.99 -0.04
CA ASP A 205 18.45 -8.48 -0.24
C ASP A 205 18.59 -7.12 0.46
N PRO A 206 18.91 -7.12 1.78
CA PRO A 206 19.06 -5.90 2.56
C PRO A 206 20.10 -4.94 1.98
N GLY A 207 21.18 -5.47 1.40
CA GLY A 207 22.28 -4.66 0.84
C GLY A 207 21.82 -3.89 -0.40
N ARG A 208 21.15 -4.58 -1.32
CA ARG A 208 20.51 -3.95 -2.49
C ARG A 208 19.46 -2.94 -2.07
N ALA A 209 18.55 -3.32 -1.17
CA ALA A 209 17.45 -2.46 -0.74
C ALA A 209 17.97 -1.18 -0.06
N GLN A 210 18.98 -1.30 0.80
CA GLN A 210 19.65 -0.15 1.42
C GLN A 210 20.32 0.74 0.37
N ALA A 211 21.05 0.17 -0.59
CA ALA A 211 21.70 0.94 -1.66
C ALA A 211 20.67 1.68 -2.53
N SER A 212 19.56 1.02 -2.88
CA SER A 212 18.42 1.56 -3.61
C SER A 212 17.78 2.74 -2.85
N ALA A 213 17.53 2.58 -1.55
CA ALA A 213 16.98 3.62 -0.68
C ALA A 213 17.94 4.82 -0.51
N ASN A 214 19.25 4.58 -0.37
CA ASN A 214 20.27 5.63 -0.33
C ASN A 214 20.32 6.44 -1.63
N LYS A 215 20.23 5.77 -2.77
CA LYS A 215 20.18 6.41 -4.09
C LYS A 215 18.90 7.25 -4.23
N ALA A 216 17.75 6.71 -3.83
CA ALA A 216 16.49 7.44 -3.82
C ALA A 216 16.56 8.69 -2.92
N ALA A 217 17.07 8.56 -1.70
CA ALA A 217 17.24 9.68 -0.77
C ALA A 217 18.14 10.78 -1.34
N SER A 218 19.26 10.41 -1.98
CA SER A 218 20.19 11.35 -2.61
C SER A 218 19.56 12.09 -3.79
N THR A 219 18.78 11.37 -4.59
CA THR A 219 18.02 11.94 -5.71
C THR A 219 16.97 12.93 -5.20
N ILE A 220 16.19 12.56 -4.19
CA ILE A 220 15.18 13.43 -3.57
C ILE A 220 15.82 14.69 -2.97
N LYS A 221 16.93 14.56 -2.24
CA LYS A 221 17.67 15.73 -1.72
C LYS A 221 18.07 16.70 -2.82
N SER A 222 18.55 16.17 -3.94
CA SER A 222 18.97 16.97 -5.10
C SER A 222 17.79 17.68 -5.74
N LEU A 223 16.63 17.02 -5.85
CA LEU A 223 15.39 17.63 -6.33
C LEU A 223 14.96 18.81 -5.46
N PHE A 224 14.89 18.62 -4.13
CA PHE A 224 14.48 19.71 -3.24
C PHE A 224 15.44 20.89 -3.30
N ARG A 225 16.76 20.64 -3.32
CA ARG A 225 17.75 21.73 -3.50
C ARG A 225 17.58 22.44 -4.83
N GLN A 226 17.30 21.72 -5.91
CA GLN A 226 17.14 22.32 -7.23
C GLN A 226 15.94 23.27 -7.30
N TYR A 227 14.81 22.90 -6.69
CA TYR A 227 13.53 23.63 -6.88
C TYR A 227 13.15 24.54 -5.73
N TYR A 228 13.64 24.29 -4.52
CA TYR A 228 13.23 25.01 -3.31
C TYR A 228 14.38 25.72 -2.59
N TYR A 229 15.61 25.67 -3.11
CA TYR A 229 16.74 26.39 -2.52
C TYR A 229 17.35 27.36 -3.53
N SER A 230 17.23 28.66 -3.26
CA SER A 230 17.81 29.75 -4.05
C SER A 230 18.34 30.84 -3.13
N ASP A 231 19.30 31.64 -3.59
CA ASP A 231 19.79 32.81 -2.84
C ASP A 231 20.24 32.50 -1.39
N LYS A 232 20.77 31.28 -1.20
CA LYS A 232 21.17 30.74 0.12
C LYS A 232 20.04 30.61 1.14
N LYS A 233 18.79 30.51 0.68
CA LYS A 233 17.60 30.34 1.51
C LYS A 233 16.67 29.28 0.91
N TRP A 234 15.91 28.62 1.79
CA TRP A 234 14.82 27.74 1.38
C TRP A 234 13.56 28.55 1.10
N LYS A 235 12.80 28.13 0.09
CA LYS A 235 11.50 28.69 -0.29
C LYS A 235 10.49 27.57 -0.49
N ASN A 236 9.24 27.84 -0.17
CA ASN A 236 8.09 26.95 -0.23
C ASN A 236 8.17 25.73 0.68
N ILE A 237 9.19 24.88 0.53
CA ILE A 237 9.41 23.68 1.33
C ILE A 237 10.91 23.51 1.60
N GLU A 238 11.28 23.48 2.88
CA GLU A 238 12.62 23.17 3.33
C GLU A 238 12.72 21.67 3.65
N LEU A 239 13.51 20.94 2.85
CA LEU A 239 13.84 19.55 3.18
C LEU A 239 14.91 19.51 4.28
N ARG A 240 14.49 19.34 5.53
CA ARG A 240 15.38 19.22 6.70
C ARG A 240 16.18 17.94 6.63
N VAL A 241 15.47 16.82 6.43
CA VAL A 241 16.07 15.49 6.42
C VAL A 241 15.38 14.62 5.38
N CYS A 242 16.17 13.83 4.67
CA CYS A 242 15.68 12.68 3.90
C CYS A 242 16.60 11.50 4.23
N LEU A 243 16.09 10.53 5.00
CA LEU A 243 16.89 9.42 5.48
C LEU A 243 16.30 8.06 5.10
N PRO A 244 17.13 7.13 4.60
CA PRO A 244 16.75 5.73 4.53
C PRO A 244 16.86 5.07 5.90
N VAL A 245 15.87 4.26 6.27
CA VAL A 245 15.79 3.53 7.54
C VAL A 245 15.40 2.08 7.26
N SER A 246 16.07 1.14 7.92
CA SER A 246 15.71 -0.29 7.84
C SER A 246 14.34 -0.52 8.46
N ALA A 247 13.53 -1.40 7.87
CA ALA A 247 12.30 -1.87 8.51
C ALA A 247 12.52 -2.47 9.91
N ASP A 248 13.69 -3.06 10.17
CA ASP A 248 14.06 -3.60 11.50
C ASP A 248 14.41 -2.51 12.53
N SER A 249 14.69 -1.29 12.09
CA SER A 249 15.26 -0.23 12.94
C SER A 249 14.34 0.98 13.08
N ILE A 250 13.23 1.04 12.35
CA ILE A 250 12.27 2.13 12.50
C ILE A 250 11.59 2.06 13.86
N SER A 251 11.62 3.17 14.60
CA SER A 251 11.00 3.23 15.92
C SER A 251 9.48 3.45 15.83
N LEU A 252 8.76 2.97 16.84
CA LEU A 252 7.34 3.26 17.00
C LEU A 252 7.06 4.78 17.08
N HIS A 253 7.98 5.55 17.65
CA HIS A 253 7.86 7.00 17.68
C HIS A 253 7.86 7.60 16.28
N GLN A 254 8.81 7.21 15.41
CA GLN A 254 8.87 7.67 14.03
C GLN A 254 7.61 7.29 13.25
N LEU A 255 7.08 6.06 13.41
CA LEU A 255 5.84 5.64 12.76
C LEU A 255 4.62 6.47 13.20
N ARG A 256 4.59 6.90 14.47
CA ARG A 256 3.48 7.71 15.02
C ARG A 256 3.60 9.19 14.74
N SER A 257 4.83 9.70 14.60
CA SER A 257 5.10 11.13 14.34
C SER A 257 5.16 11.46 12.86
N THR A 258 5.01 10.48 11.98
CA THR A 258 5.03 10.65 10.53
C THR A 258 3.74 10.14 9.91
N ARG A 259 3.48 10.58 8.69
CA ARG A 259 2.31 10.18 7.90
C ARG A 259 2.79 9.50 6.60
N PRO A 260 2.21 8.37 6.19
CA PRO A 260 2.50 7.78 4.89
C PRO A 260 2.21 8.78 3.76
N TRP A 261 3.21 9.06 2.92
CA TRP A 261 3.01 9.82 1.69
C TRP A 261 2.65 8.85 0.58
N ASN A 262 1.34 8.68 0.39
CA ASN A 262 0.76 7.75 -0.55
C ASN A 262 0.57 8.39 -1.93
N PHE A 263 0.54 7.56 -2.98
CA PHE A 263 0.45 8.01 -4.36
C PHE A 263 -0.99 8.23 -4.85
N ASP A 264 -1.87 8.72 -3.98
CA ASP A 264 -3.32 8.82 -4.20
C ASP A 264 -3.75 9.58 -5.46
N TYR A 265 -2.90 10.44 -6.01
CA TYR A 265 -3.22 11.22 -7.21
C TYR A 265 -2.99 10.43 -8.51
N LEU A 266 -2.26 9.31 -8.49
CA LEU A 266 -1.94 8.53 -9.70
C LEU A 266 -3.16 7.80 -10.26
N ASP A 267 -4.08 7.35 -9.40
CA ASP A 267 -5.26 6.62 -9.81
C ASP A 267 -6.34 7.50 -10.48
N ILE A 268 -6.18 8.83 -10.46
CA ILE A 268 -7.14 9.79 -11.05
C ILE A 268 -6.91 9.94 -12.56
N VAL A 269 -5.75 9.53 -13.09
CA VAL A 269 -5.34 9.80 -14.48
C VAL A 269 -5.69 8.64 -15.43
N GLU A 270 -6.04 7.46 -14.93
CA GLU A 270 -6.39 6.28 -15.75
C GLU A 270 -7.90 6.16 -16.06
N SER A 271 -8.73 7.13 -15.65
CA SER A 271 -10.20 7.15 -15.91
C SER A 271 -10.61 7.98 -17.15
N GLY A 272 -9.74 8.05 -18.16
CA GLY A 272 -9.97 8.77 -19.41
C GLY A 272 -10.07 7.84 -20.61
#